data_AF-A0A543A7C2-F1
#
_entry.id   AF-A0A543A7C2-F1
#
_cell.length_a   1.000
_cell.length_b   1.000
_cell.length_c   1.000
_cell.angle_alpha   90.00
_cell.angle_beta   90.00
_cell.angle_gamma   90.00
#
_symmetry.space_group_name_H-M   'P 1'
#
loop_
_entity.id
_entity.type
_entity.pdbx_description
1 polymer ?
#
loop_
_entity_poly.entity_id
_entity_poly.type
_entity_poly.pdbx_seq_one_letter_code
_entity_poly.pdbx_strand_id
1 'polypeptide(L)'
;MPDVFIKMSELEKVKTSIDAIVEEFENASGNSEELESDIGDPFDMSTLRSKARDFEERWDIKRDELKDSLEKVGKHLKDIIDGFGEWDTEAGLAFEPKKP
;
A
#
# COMPACT_ATOMS: atom_id res chain seq x y z
N MET A 1 19.93 -20.33 5.11
CA MET A 1 18.69 -19.51 5.09
C MET A 1 17.82 -20.01 6.22
N PRO A 2 17.30 -19.16 7.11
CA PRO A 2 16.22 -19.60 7.99
C PRO A 2 15.01 -19.96 7.13
N ASP A 3 14.40 -21.11 7.39
CA ASP A 3 13.17 -21.51 6.71
C ASP A 3 12.01 -20.64 7.20
N VAL A 4 11.31 -20.01 6.27
CA VAL A 4 10.16 -19.14 6.56
C VAL A 4 8.89 -19.85 6.10
N PHE A 5 8.07 -20.26 7.06
CA PHE A 5 6.78 -20.90 6.81
C PHE A 5 5.67 -19.87 6.96
N ILE A 6 5.09 -19.45 5.84
CA ILE A 6 3.94 -18.53 5.79
C ILE A 6 2.84 -19.20 4.99
N LYS A 7 1.58 -19.07 5.42
CA LYS A 7 0.45 -19.62 4.67
C LYS A 7 0.16 -18.75 3.45
N MET A 8 -0.24 -19.37 2.33
CA MET A 8 -0.63 -18.62 1.12
C MET A 8 -1.75 -17.60 1.42
N SER A 9 -2.74 -17.99 2.22
CA SER A 9 -3.83 -17.10 2.63
C SER A 9 -3.37 -15.90 3.48
N GLU A 10 -2.24 -16.00 4.18
CA GLU A 10 -1.65 -14.86 4.87
C GLU A 10 -1.00 -13.89 3.89
N LEU A 11 -0.32 -14.41 2.85
CA LEU A 11 0.26 -13.59 1.78
C LEU A 11 -0.83 -12.82 1.02
N GLU A 12 -1.92 -13.50 0.66
CA GLU A 12 -3.09 -12.89 0.02
C GLU A 12 -3.70 -11.79 0.89
N LYS A 13 -3.88 -12.06 2.19
CA LYS A 13 -4.43 -11.06 3.13
C LYS A 13 -3.53 -9.83 3.26
N VAL A 14 -2.22 -10.02 3.31
CA VAL A 14 -1.27 -8.90 3.34
C VAL A 14 -1.34 -8.12 2.03
N LYS A 15 -1.40 -8.80 0.88
CA LYS A 15 -1.57 -8.15 -0.42
C LYS A 15 -2.83 -7.28 -0.48
N THR A 16 -3.98 -7.80 -0.06
CA THR A 16 -5.23 -7.03 0.01
C THR A 16 -5.12 -5.83 0.95
N SER A 17 -4.44 -5.99 2.09
CA SER A 17 -4.25 -4.90 3.05
C SER A 17 -3.35 -3.80 2.48
N ILE A 18 -2.30 -4.17 1.75
CA ILE A 18 -1.42 -3.22 1.05
C ILE A 18 -2.21 -2.45 -0.01
N ASP A 19 -3.02 -3.13 -0.81
CA ASP A 19 -3.82 -2.48 -1.85
C ASP A 19 -4.79 -1.45 -1.27
N ALA A 20 -5.44 -1.79 -0.14
CA ALA A 20 -6.33 -0.87 0.55
C ALA A 20 -5.58 0.38 1.09
N ILE A 21 -4.38 0.21 1.63
CA ILE A 21 -3.57 1.35 2.12
C ILE A 21 -3.11 2.24 0.96
N VAL A 22 -2.71 1.65 -0.16
CA VAL A 22 -2.33 2.40 -1.36
C VAL A 22 -3.53 3.22 -1.86
N GLU A 23 -4.70 2.60 -1.94
CA GLU A 23 -5.94 3.29 -2.33
C GLU A 23 -6.31 4.43 -1.37
N GLU A 24 -6.18 4.22 -0.05
CA GLU A 24 -6.39 5.29 0.93
C GLU A 24 -5.42 6.46 0.72
N PHE A 25 -4.15 6.19 0.43
CA PHE A 25 -3.16 7.24 0.20
C PHE A 25 -3.42 8.05 -1.07
N GLU A 26 -3.88 7.42 -2.15
CA GLU A 26 -4.23 8.12 -3.39
C GLU A 26 -5.42 9.07 -3.20
N ASN A 27 -6.39 8.65 -2.39
CA ASN A 27 -7.60 9.43 -2.13
C ASN A 27 -7.43 10.50 -1.03
N ALA A 28 -6.39 10.41 -0.20
CA ALA A 28 -6.17 11.32 0.93
C ALA A 28 -5.57 12.70 0.56
N SER A 29 -5.25 12.95 -0.72
CA SER A 29 -4.61 14.20 -1.18
C SER A 29 -5.50 15.44 -1.04
N GLY A 30 -6.83 15.28 -0.98
CA GLY A 30 -7.78 16.41 -0.95
C GLY A 30 -7.95 17.14 0.39
N ASN A 31 -7.63 16.53 1.52
CA ASN A 31 -7.99 17.08 2.84
C ASN A 31 -7.01 18.13 3.40
N SER A 32 -5.80 18.24 2.82
CA SER A 32 -4.74 19.09 3.38
C SER A 32 -4.95 20.58 3.10
N GLU A 33 -5.37 20.95 1.87
CA GLU A 33 -5.61 22.36 1.50
C GLU A 33 -6.73 23.02 2.34
N GLU A 34 -7.68 22.22 2.86
CA GLU A 34 -8.72 22.70 3.77
C GLU A 34 -8.15 23.14 5.12
N LEU A 35 -7.13 22.45 5.65
CA LEU A 35 -6.61 22.72 7.00
C LEU A 35 -5.88 24.06 7.08
N GLU A 36 -5.01 24.39 6.11
CA GLU A 36 -4.34 25.71 6.06
C GLU A 36 -5.39 26.84 5.99
N SER A 37 -6.41 26.66 5.15
CA SER A 37 -7.49 27.63 4.95
C SER A 37 -8.32 27.85 6.21
N ASP A 38 -8.69 26.76 6.89
CA ASP A 38 -9.47 26.77 8.12
C ASP A 38 -8.75 27.48 9.28
N ILE A 39 -7.41 27.39 9.31
CA ILE A 39 -6.60 28.08 10.32
C ILE A 39 -6.59 29.60 10.07
N GLY A 40 -6.34 30.03 8.83
CA GLY A 40 -6.25 31.45 8.46
C GLY A 40 -5.14 32.23 9.21
N ASP A 41 -5.39 33.52 9.44
CA ASP A 41 -4.47 34.44 10.14
C ASP A 41 -5.18 35.16 11.32
N PRO A 42 -5.55 34.45 12.39
CA PRO A 42 -6.19 35.08 13.53
C PRO A 42 -5.26 36.11 14.18
N PHE A 43 -5.75 37.33 14.38
CA PHE A 43 -4.97 38.46 14.93
C PHE A 43 -3.67 38.75 14.15
N ASP A 44 -3.69 38.57 12.83
CA ASP A 44 -2.52 38.71 11.94
C ASP A 44 -1.36 37.74 12.28
N MET A 45 -1.64 36.66 13.03
CA MET A 45 -0.65 35.65 13.39
C MET A 45 -0.73 34.42 12.47
N SER A 46 0.22 34.31 11.56
CA SER A 46 0.29 33.24 10.56
C SER A 46 1.11 32.01 10.98
N THR A 47 1.67 31.99 12.20
CA THR A 47 2.60 30.93 12.62
C THR A 47 1.97 29.55 12.68
N LEU A 48 0.71 29.43 13.11
CA LEU A 48 0.02 28.15 13.16
C LEU A 48 -0.26 27.63 11.74
N ARG A 49 -0.73 28.52 10.85
CA ARG A 49 -0.96 28.22 9.43
C ARG A 49 0.32 27.74 8.75
N SER A 50 1.42 28.47 8.91
CA SER A 50 2.72 28.09 8.35
C SER A 50 3.20 26.73 8.83
N LYS A 51 2.97 26.38 10.10
CA LYS A 51 3.35 25.06 10.63
C LYS A 51 2.45 23.94 10.11
N ALA A 52 1.16 24.20 9.89
CA ALA A 52 0.25 23.25 9.27
C ALA A 52 0.69 22.95 7.83
N ARG A 53 0.93 24.01 7.05
CA ARG A 53 1.49 23.90 5.70
C ARG A 53 2.82 23.13 5.66
N ASP A 54 3.78 23.46 6.53
CA ASP A 54 5.06 22.75 6.60
C ASP A 54 4.89 21.26 6.92
N PHE A 55 3.92 20.93 7.77
CA PHE A 55 3.58 19.54 8.09
C PHE A 55 2.96 18.84 6.88
N GLU A 56 2.01 19.48 6.21
CA GLU A 56 1.31 18.95 5.03
C GLU A 56 2.29 18.67 3.88
N GLU A 57 3.13 19.64 3.51
CA GLU A 57 4.13 19.46 2.44
C GLU A 57 5.07 18.28 2.73
N ARG A 58 5.49 18.14 3.99
CA ARG A 58 6.35 17.01 4.41
C ARG A 58 5.58 15.69 4.46
N TRP A 59 4.32 15.72 4.87
CA TRP A 59 3.47 14.55 4.96
C TRP A 59 3.14 14.01 3.57
N ASP A 60 2.84 14.88 2.61
CA ASP A 60 2.60 14.50 1.21
C ASP A 60 3.81 13.75 0.63
N ILE A 61 5.02 14.30 0.79
CA ILE A 61 6.25 13.63 0.37
C ILE A 61 6.41 12.26 1.04
N LYS A 62 6.17 12.18 2.36
CA LYS A 62 6.33 10.91 3.10
C LYS A 62 5.26 9.89 2.73
N ARG A 63 4.04 10.34 2.45
CA ARG A 63 2.94 9.49 1.99
C ARG A 63 3.26 8.91 0.61
N ASP A 64 3.77 9.72 -0.31
CA ASP A 64 4.18 9.25 -1.64
C ASP A 64 5.32 8.24 -1.56
N GLU A 65 6.37 8.52 -0.77
CA GLU A 65 7.47 7.57 -0.53
C GLU A 65 6.99 6.25 0.07
N LEU A 66 6.04 6.30 1.02
CA LEU A 66 5.47 5.12 1.64
C LEU A 66 4.57 4.35 0.66
N LYS A 67 3.78 5.04 -0.15
CA LYS A 67 2.96 4.44 -1.22
C LYS A 67 3.84 3.65 -2.19
N ASP A 68 4.87 4.28 -2.72
CA ASP A 68 5.83 3.64 -3.64
C ASP A 68 6.48 2.39 -3.02
N SER A 69 6.79 2.44 -1.73
CA SER A 69 7.38 1.32 -1.00
C SER A 69 6.37 0.17 -0.83
N LEU A 70 5.14 0.49 -0.48
CA LEU A 70 4.05 -0.48 -0.34
C LEU A 70 3.68 -1.12 -1.67
N GLU A 71 3.62 -0.36 -2.76
CA GLU A 71 3.40 -0.89 -4.12
C GLU A 71 4.48 -1.89 -4.53
N LYS A 72 5.76 -1.61 -4.21
CA LYS A 72 6.87 -2.53 -4.49
C LYS A 72 6.73 -3.84 -3.70
N VAL A 73 6.37 -3.77 -2.42
CA VAL A 73 6.13 -4.95 -1.58
C VAL A 73 4.91 -5.73 -2.10
N GLY A 74 3.82 -5.02 -2.41
CA GLY A 74 2.61 -5.61 -2.97
C GLY A 74 2.86 -6.32 -4.29
N LYS A 75 3.66 -5.72 -5.19
CA LYS A 75 4.09 -6.37 -6.43
C LYS A 75 4.86 -7.65 -6.16
N HIS A 76 5.83 -7.62 -5.26
CA HIS A 76 6.61 -8.81 -4.95
C HIS A 76 5.75 -9.93 -4.33
N LEU A 77 4.80 -9.59 -3.47
CA LEU A 77 3.84 -10.56 -2.93
C LEU A 77 2.96 -11.15 -4.03
N LYS A 78 2.50 -10.32 -4.98
CA LYS A 78 1.73 -10.78 -6.14
C LYS A 78 2.53 -11.76 -6.99
N ASP A 79 3.79 -11.46 -7.28
CA ASP A 79 4.66 -12.34 -8.06
C ASP A 79 4.82 -13.72 -7.38
N ILE A 80 4.91 -13.75 -6.05
CA ILE A 80 4.96 -15.00 -5.28
C ILE A 80 3.62 -15.75 -5.36
N ILE A 81 2.50 -15.08 -5.10
CA ILE A 81 1.16 -15.70 -5.13
C ILE A 81 0.87 -16.28 -6.52
N ASP A 82 1.08 -15.48 -7.57
CA ASP A 82 0.85 -15.88 -8.96
C ASP A 82 1.76 -17.06 -9.33
N GLY A 83 3.05 -17.00 -9.00
CA GLY A 83 4.00 -18.08 -9.30
C GLY A 83 3.66 -19.42 -8.62
N PHE A 84 3.17 -19.38 -7.38
CA PHE A 84 2.69 -20.59 -6.70
C PHE A 84 1.38 -21.11 -7.29
N GLY A 85 0.45 -20.22 -7.66
CA GLY A 85 -0.83 -20.61 -8.29
C GLY A 85 -0.64 -21.23 -9.67
N GLU A 86 0.27 -20.68 -10.48
CA GLU A 86 0.68 -21.27 -11.75
C GLU A 86 1.29 -22.66 -11.56
N TRP A 87 2.23 -22.78 -10.62
CA TRP A 87 2.84 -24.07 -10.29
C TRP A 87 1.84 -25.12 -9.81
N ASP A 88 0.91 -24.74 -8.91
CA ASP A 88 -0.12 -25.68 -8.40
C ASP A 88 -1.03 -26.17 -9.52
N THR A 89 -1.39 -25.29 -10.46
CA THR A 89 -2.18 -25.62 -11.64
C THR A 89 -1.43 -26.60 -12.55
N GLU A 90 -0.16 -26.30 -12.87
CA GLU A 90 0.67 -27.16 -13.71
C GLU A 90 0.90 -28.54 -13.09
N ALA A 91 1.18 -28.58 -11.79
CA ALA A 91 1.34 -29.82 -11.05
C ALA A 91 0.04 -30.63 -11.05
N GLY A 92 -1.11 -29.99 -10.80
CA GLY A 92 -2.41 -30.64 -10.85
C GLY A 92 -2.68 -31.33 -12.19
N LEU A 93 -2.42 -30.64 -13.30
CA LEU A 93 -2.54 -31.20 -14.65
C LEU A 93 -1.57 -32.36 -14.90
N ALA A 94 -0.34 -32.27 -14.40
CA ALA A 94 0.65 -33.34 -14.56
C ALA A 94 0.28 -34.63 -13.80
N PHE A 95 -0.50 -34.51 -12.73
CA PHE A 95 -0.91 -35.63 -11.88
C PHE A 95 -2.37 -36.07 -12.07
N GLU A 96 -3.13 -35.47 -13.01
CA GLU A 96 -4.44 -35.98 -13.40
C GLU A 96 -4.31 -37.35 -14.09
N PRO A 97 -4.95 -38.41 -13.58
CA PRO A 97 -4.93 -39.70 -14.23
C PRO A 97 -5.66 -39.59 -15.58
N LYS A 98 -4.99 -39.93 -16.68
CA LYS A 98 -5.65 -40.08 -17.99
C LYS A 98 -6.85 -41.02 -17.83
N LYS A 99 -8.05 -40.47 -18.03
CA LYS A 99 -9.29 -41.25 -18.04
C LYS A 99 -9.12 -42.43 -19.03
N PRO A 100 -9.45 -43.67 -18.62
CA PRO A 100 -9.35 -44.85 -19.49
C PRO A 100 -10.29 -44.75 -20.70
#